data_AF-A0A1V2QA14-F1
#
_entry.id   AF-A0A1V2QA14-F1
#
_cell.length_a   1.000
_cell.length_b   1.000
_cell.length_c   1.000
_cell.angle_alpha   90.00
_cell.angle_beta   90.00
_cell.angle_gamma   90.00
#
_symmetry.space_group_name_H-M   'P 1'
#
loop_
_entity.id
_entity.type
_entity.pdbx_description
1 polymer ?
#
loop_
_entity_poly.entity_id
_entity_poly.type
_entity_poly.pdbx_seq_one_letter_code
_entity_poly.pdbx_strand_id
1 'polypeptide(L)'
;MAGQGIRAEDWLLAGEWSEALGADVDVAFYAHHLHRGTAQGAQDDPSSLEPGAQELLVDWTELLRPGLSIPQGPRTARARQAVDWITRNFGAAARVFAIAFCREVHTYLSTPDSPRRAAVRRTVADAITQRRPNVIVAHSLGSVVTYETLWAHQDHDVDLLITIGSPLAIPRTGLREHFDGVERDITVVIGEWDFHTATAYLRNPEVAALFA
;
A
#
# COMPACT_ATOMS: atom_id res chain seq x y z
N MET A 1 -3.74 5.30 31.00
CA MET A 1 -4.31 5.02 29.67
C MET A 1 -3.26 4.25 28.90
N ALA A 2 -3.50 2.98 28.61
CA ALA A 2 -2.49 2.06 28.11
C ALA A 2 -2.18 2.38 26.64
N GLY A 3 -0.92 2.74 26.35
CA GLY A 3 -0.40 2.82 25.00
C GLY A 3 -0.53 1.45 24.33
N GLN A 4 -1.14 1.41 23.15
CA GLN A 4 -1.10 0.23 22.31
C GLN A 4 0.36 0.03 21.91
N GLY A 5 1.01 -0.96 22.52
CA GLY A 5 2.42 -1.25 22.33
C GLY A 5 2.72 -1.58 20.88
N ILE A 6 3.79 -0.96 20.38
CA ILE A 6 4.46 -1.28 19.11
C ILE A 6 4.64 -2.80 19.04
N ARG A 7 4.14 -3.43 17.98
CA ARG A 7 4.16 -4.90 17.87
C ARG A 7 5.57 -5.38 17.52
N ALA A 8 5.91 -6.62 17.87
CA ALA A 8 7.23 -7.21 17.59
C ALA A 8 7.60 -7.19 16.09
N GLU A 9 6.60 -7.28 15.22
CA GLU A 9 6.73 -7.17 13.75
C GLU A 9 7.17 -5.77 13.29
N ASP A 10 6.73 -4.71 13.98
CA ASP A 10 7.11 -3.33 13.67
C ASP A 10 8.57 -3.07 14.02
N TRP A 11 9.06 -3.66 15.12
CA TRP A 11 10.47 -3.56 15.53
C TRP A 11 11.42 -4.30 14.59
N LEU A 12 10.99 -5.42 14.03
CA LEU A 12 11.78 -6.19 13.06
C LEU A 12 11.93 -5.40 11.74
N LEU A 13 10.84 -4.83 11.25
CA LEU A 13 10.88 -3.97 10.06
C LEU A 13 11.71 -2.71 10.31
N ALA A 14 11.50 -2.01 11.42
CA ALA A 14 12.29 -0.85 11.79
C ALA A 14 13.79 -1.17 11.87
N GLY A 15 14.15 -2.31 12.48
CA GLY A 15 15.53 -2.78 12.58
C GLY A 15 16.16 -3.09 11.22
N GLU A 16 15.48 -3.86 10.37
CA GLU A 16 15.97 -4.20 9.03
C GLU A 16 16.20 -2.96 8.16
N TRP A 17 15.27 -2.00 8.19
CA TRP A 17 15.40 -0.76 7.43
C TRP A 17 16.45 0.18 8.03
N SER A 18 16.56 0.24 9.36
CA SER A 18 17.61 1.03 10.02
C SER A 18 19.00 0.50 9.68
N GLU A 19 19.17 -0.82 9.71
CA GLU A 19 20.44 -1.47 9.32
C GLU A 19 20.77 -1.23 7.84
N ALA A 20 19.77 -1.36 6.96
CA ALA A 20 19.97 -1.20 5.52
C ALA A 20 20.27 0.25 5.11
N LEU A 21 19.70 1.24 5.80
CA LEU A 21 19.90 2.66 5.52
C LEU A 21 21.04 3.30 6.34
N GLY A 22 21.49 2.66 7.41
CA GLY A 22 22.42 3.27 8.36
C GLY A 22 21.83 4.49 9.08
N ALA A 23 20.50 4.58 9.18
CA ALA A 23 19.76 5.69 9.76
C ALA A 23 18.73 5.16 10.78
N ASP A 24 18.31 5.99 11.74
CA ASP A 24 17.25 5.63 12.68
C ASP A 24 15.90 5.66 11.96
N VAL A 25 15.25 4.49 11.83
CA VAL A 25 13.97 4.36 11.13
C VAL A 25 12.89 3.94 12.12
N ASP A 26 11.87 4.79 12.25
CA ASP A 26 10.62 4.45 12.91
C ASP A 26 9.56 3.96 11.91
N VAL A 27 8.75 2.99 12.32
CA VAL A 27 7.67 2.43 11.49
C VAL A 27 6.31 2.74 12.10
N ALA A 28 5.41 3.29 11.27
CA ALA A 28 4.00 3.48 11.62
C ALA A 28 3.14 2.38 10.98
N PHE A 29 2.68 1.42 11.78
CA PHE A 29 1.87 0.29 11.30
C PHE A 29 0.37 0.50 11.55
N TYR A 30 -0.43 0.56 10.47
CA TYR A 30 -1.87 0.84 10.55
C TYR A 30 -2.76 -0.29 9.99
N ALA A 31 -2.19 -1.32 9.36
CA ALA A 31 -2.97 -2.34 8.63
C ALA A 31 -3.98 -3.08 9.53
N HIS A 32 -3.72 -3.16 10.84
CA HIS A 32 -4.64 -3.74 11.82
C HIS A 32 -6.01 -3.04 11.88
N HIS A 33 -6.13 -1.77 11.44
CA HIS A 33 -7.41 -1.08 11.31
C HIS A 33 -8.20 -1.49 10.05
N LEU A 34 -7.53 -2.07 9.05
CA LEU A 34 -8.11 -2.48 7.77
C LEU A 34 -8.45 -3.98 7.75
N HIS A 35 -7.79 -4.78 8.57
CA HIS A 35 -8.11 -6.19 8.74
C HIS A 35 -9.50 -6.36 9.38
N ARG A 36 -10.34 -7.18 8.72
CA ARG A 36 -11.72 -7.49 9.16
C ARG A 36 -11.86 -8.84 9.88
N GLY A 37 -10.74 -9.46 10.30
CA GLY A 37 -10.77 -10.71 11.08
C GLY A 37 -11.28 -11.92 10.30
N THR A 38 -10.96 -12.03 9.02
CA THR A 38 -11.30 -13.21 8.19
C THR A 38 -10.50 -14.43 8.64
N ALA A 39 -11.14 -15.60 8.73
CA ALA A 39 -10.48 -16.87 8.99
C ALA A 39 -9.34 -17.11 7.99
N GLN A 40 -8.22 -17.66 8.46
CA GLN A 40 -6.95 -17.80 7.72
C GLN A 40 -7.12 -18.48 6.34
N GLY A 41 -8.06 -19.42 6.19
CA GLY A 41 -8.35 -20.06 4.89
C GLY A 41 -9.21 -19.25 3.91
N ALA A 42 -9.99 -18.28 4.40
CA ALA A 42 -10.78 -17.38 3.55
C ALA A 42 -9.94 -16.22 2.99
N GLN A 43 -8.72 -16.02 3.50
CA GLN A 43 -7.85 -14.92 3.09
C GLN A 43 -7.34 -15.08 1.65
N ASP A 44 -7.24 -16.31 1.15
CA ASP A 44 -6.66 -16.65 -0.17
C ASP A 44 -7.70 -16.97 -1.25
N ASP A 45 -8.99 -16.87 -0.91
CA ASP A 45 -10.10 -17.04 -1.85
C ASP A 45 -10.61 -15.67 -2.34
N PRO A 46 -10.47 -15.33 -3.63
CA PRO A 46 -11.00 -14.09 -4.18
C PRO A 46 -12.53 -13.99 -4.07
N SER A 47 -13.24 -15.11 -3.87
CA SER A 47 -14.69 -15.08 -3.65
C SER A 47 -15.09 -14.52 -2.27
N SER A 48 -14.15 -14.49 -1.32
CA SER A 48 -14.35 -13.89 0.01
C SER A 48 -14.24 -12.36 0.01
N LEU A 49 -13.74 -11.77 -1.08
CA LEU A 49 -13.66 -10.33 -1.25
C LEU A 49 -15.04 -9.71 -1.41
N GLU A 50 -15.24 -8.51 -0.86
CA GLU A 50 -16.42 -7.71 -1.14
C GLU A 50 -16.50 -7.37 -2.64
N PRO A 51 -17.70 -7.13 -3.20
CA PRO A 51 -17.89 -6.88 -4.63
C PRO A 51 -16.94 -5.84 -5.23
N GLY A 52 -16.74 -4.69 -4.56
CA GLY A 52 -15.82 -3.66 -5.04
C GLY A 52 -14.35 -4.07 -4.98
N ALA A 53 -13.96 -4.91 -4.02
CA ALA A 53 -12.61 -5.47 -3.95
C ALA A 53 -12.36 -6.53 -5.05
N GLN A 54 -13.40 -7.28 -5.44
CA GLN A 54 -13.33 -8.18 -6.59
C GLN A 54 -13.17 -7.42 -7.91
N GLU A 55 -13.87 -6.30 -8.08
CA GLU A 55 -13.73 -5.43 -9.25
C GLU A 55 -12.35 -4.80 -9.30
N LEU A 56 -11.85 -4.27 -8.18
CA LEU A 56 -10.48 -3.75 -8.09
C LEU A 56 -9.42 -4.77 -8.50
N LEU A 57 -9.58 -6.03 -8.10
CA LEU A 57 -8.67 -7.11 -8.48
C LEU A 57 -8.69 -7.40 -9.99
N VAL A 58 -9.86 -7.36 -10.62
CA VAL A 58 -10.03 -7.52 -12.07
C VAL A 58 -9.38 -6.36 -12.80
N ASP A 59 -9.72 -5.12 -12.43
CA ASP A 59 -9.21 -3.90 -13.07
C ASP A 59 -7.69 -3.79 -12.96
N TRP A 60 -7.15 -4.11 -11.79
CA TRP A 60 -5.70 -4.11 -11.58
C TRP A 60 -5.00 -5.17 -12.43
N THR A 61 -5.61 -6.35 -12.58
CA THR A 61 -5.05 -7.40 -13.44
C THR A 61 -5.08 -7.02 -14.92
N GLU A 62 -6.15 -6.37 -15.39
CA GLU A 62 -6.24 -5.85 -16.76
C GLU A 62 -5.22 -4.73 -17.02
N LEU A 63 -4.92 -3.90 -16.01
CA LEU A 63 -3.86 -2.90 -16.08
C LEU A 63 -2.46 -3.53 -16.20
N LEU A 64 -2.19 -4.59 -15.43
CA LEU A 64 -0.91 -5.32 -15.49
C LEU A 64 -0.71 -6.06 -16.80
N ARG A 65 -1.79 -6.42 -17.50
CA ARG A 65 -1.73 -7.04 -18.82
C ARG A 65 -2.66 -6.35 -19.82
N PRO A 66 -2.21 -5.24 -20.44
CA PRO A 66 -2.94 -4.61 -21.51
C PRO A 66 -3.28 -5.62 -22.63
N GLY A 67 -4.56 -5.75 -22.95
CA GLY A 67 -5.06 -6.72 -23.94
C GLY A 67 -5.48 -8.08 -23.39
N LEU A 68 -5.35 -8.33 -22.08
CA LEU A 68 -6.05 -9.43 -21.42
C LEU A 68 -7.53 -9.09 -21.32
N SER A 69 -8.34 -9.64 -22.23
CA SER A 69 -9.79 -9.64 -22.05
C SER A 69 -10.15 -10.73 -21.05
N ILE A 70 -10.36 -10.38 -19.77
CA ILE A 70 -10.97 -11.32 -18.82
C ILE A 70 -12.42 -11.55 -19.30
N PRO A 71 -12.80 -12.78 -19.73
CA PRO A 71 -14.10 -13.03 -20.31
C PRO A 71 -15.23 -12.47 -19.45
N GLN A 72 -16.22 -11.86 -20.10
CA GLN A 72 -17.42 -11.40 -19.42
C GLN A 72 -18.14 -12.61 -18.79
N GLY A 73 -18.60 -12.45 -17.55
CA GLY A 73 -19.18 -13.53 -16.76
C GLY A 73 -19.46 -13.10 -15.31
N PRO A 74 -19.91 -14.01 -14.42
CA PRO A 74 -20.15 -13.69 -13.02
C PRO A 74 -18.91 -13.06 -12.38
N ARG A 75 -19.08 -11.98 -11.59
CA ARG A 75 -17.96 -11.23 -10.98
C ARG A 75 -16.98 -12.12 -10.22
N THR A 76 -17.48 -13.07 -9.44
CA THR A 76 -16.63 -14.01 -8.68
C THR A 76 -15.81 -14.93 -9.60
N ALA A 77 -16.32 -15.26 -10.80
CA ALA A 77 -15.58 -16.02 -11.80
C ALA A 77 -14.49 -15.15 -12.44
N ARG A 78 -14.77 -13.88 -12.73
CA ARG A 78 -13.77 -12.92 -13.25
C ARG A 78 -12.66 -12.67 -12.24
N ALA A 79 -12.99 -12.47 -10.97
CA ALA A 79 -12.02 -12.31 -9.88
C ALA A 79 -11.15 -13.56 -9.68
N ARG A 80 -11.73 -14.77 -9.83
CA ARG A 80 -10.95 -16.02 -9.86
C ARG A 80 -9.99 -16.07 -11.04
N GLN A 81 -10.46 -15.75 -12.25
CA GLN A 81 -9.60 -15.72 -13.44
C GLN A 81 -8.45 -14.72 -13.31
N ALA A 82 -8.73 -13.54 -12.74
CA ALA A 82 -7.74 -12.51 -12.46
C ALA A 82 -6.64 -13.05 -11.54
N VAL A 83 -7.01 -13.59 -10.38
CA VAL A 83 -6.03 -14.09 -9.43
C VAL A 83 -5.32 -15.36 -9.92
N ASP A 84 -5.97 -16.20 -10.72
CA ASP A 84 -5.34 -17.39 -11.32
C ASP A 84 -4.29 -16.96 -12.35
N TRP A 85 -4.54 -15.88 -13.08
CA TRP A 85 -3.51 -15.28 -13.94
C TRP A 85 -2.34 -14.75 -13.11
N ILE A 86 -2.58 -14.00 -12.04
CA ILE A 86 -1.52 -13.53 -11.12
C ILE A 86 -0.71 -14.74 -10.59
N THR A 87 -1.41 -15.78 -10.14
CA THR A 87 -0.78 -17.01 -9.61
C THR A 87 0.13 -17.67 -10.64
N ARG A 88 -0.32 -17.77 -11.91
CA ARG A 88 0.46 -18.43 -12.97
C ARG A 88 1.71 -17.66 -13.39
N ASN A 89 1.68 -16.33 -13.35
CA ASN A 89 2.80 -15.52 -13.82
C ASN A 89 3.77 -15.17 -12.67
N PHE A 90 3.26 -15.06 -11.44
CA PHE A 90 4.00 -14.49 -10.32
C PHE A 90 4.00 -15.38 -9.06
N GLY A 91 3.31 -16.53 -9.09
CA GLY A 91 3.33 -17.54 -8.03
C GLY A 91 2.28 -17.36 -6.93
N ALA A 92 2.28 -18.29 -5.99
CA ALA A 92 1.27 -18.36 -4.92
C ALA A 92 1.35 -17.19 -3.93
N ALA A 93 2.55 -16.68 -3.63
CA ALA A 93 2.71 -15.53 -2.74
C ALA A 93 2.06 -14.26 -3.32
N ALA A 94 2.22 -14.03 -4.63
CA ALA A 94 1.59 -12.92 -5.33
C ALA A 94 0.05 -12.98 -5.29
N ARG A 95 -0.53 -14.19 -5.33
CA ARG A 95 -1.98 -14.39 -5.13
C ARG A 95 -2.44 -13.91 -3.76
N VAL A 96 -1.77 -14.35 -2.70
CA VAL A 96 -2.14 -13.99 -1.32
C VAL A 96 -2.05 -12.48 -1.15
N PHE A 97 -0.95 -11.89 -1.62
CA PHE A 97 -0.75 -10.45 -1.61
C PHE A 97 -1.86 -9.70 -2.35
N ALA A 98 -2.17 -10.10 -3.59
CA ALA A 98 -3.16 -9.41 -4.41
C ALA A 98 -4.55 -9.36 -3.76
N ILE A 99 -4.97 -10.47 -3.13
CA ILE A 99 -6.24 -10.55 -2.43
C ILE A 99 -6.22 -9.67 -1.17
N ALA A 100 -5.15 -9.74 -0.37
CA ALA A 100 -5.00 -8.92 0.82
C ALA A 100 -5.00 -7.42 0.47
N PHE A 101 -4.21 -7.03 -0.52
CA PHE A 101 -4.10 -5.67 -1.03
C PHE A 101 -5.45 -5.13 -1.51
N CYS A 102 -6.17 -5.85 -2.37
CA CYS A 102 -7.47 -5.39 -2.86
C CYS A 102 -8.50 -5.24 -1.73
N ARG A 103 -8.44 -6.11 -0.71
CA ARG A 103 -9.28 -6.02 0.50
C ARG A 103 -8.98 -4.75 1.29
N GLU A 104 -7.71 -4.45 1.54
CA GLU A 104 -7.28 -3.29 2.31
C GLU A 104 -7.60 -1.98 1.59
N VAL A 105 -7.27 -1.89 0.30
CA VAL A 105 -7.57 -0.72 -0.54
C VAL A 105 -9.07 -0.47 -0.58
N HIS A 106 -9.88 -1.50 -0.83
CA HIS A 106 -11.34 -1.37 -0.80
C HIS A 106 -11.85 -0.92 0.57
N THR A 107 -11.34 -1.52 1.66
CA THR A 107 -11.75 -1.15 3.02
C THR A 107 -11.42 0.31 3.34
N TYR A 108 -10.30 0.82 2.84
CA TYR A 108 -9.88 2.21 3.05
C TYR A 108 -10.67 3.20 2.19
N LEU A 109 -10.86 2.92 0.89
CA LEU A 109 -11.40 3.88 -0.08
C LEU A 109 -12.93 3.85 -0.22
N SER A 110 -13.58 2.69 -0.02
CA SER A 110 -15.01 2.51 -0.34
C SER A 110 -15.96 3.39 0.49
N THR A 111 -15.54 3.84 1.67
CA THR A 111 -16.36 4.69 2.55
C THR A 111 -15.50 5.83 3.11
N PRO A 112 -15.63 7.06 2.56
CA PRO A 112 -14.83 8.22 2.97
C PRO A 112 -14.87 8.52 4.47
N ASP A 113 -16.04 8.43 5.09
CA ASP A 113 -16.22 8.72 6.52
C ASP A 113 -16.11 7.50 7.42
N SER A 114 -15.48 6.41 6.94
CA SER A 114 -15.37 5.21 7.75
C SER A 114 -14.51 5.44 9.00
N PRO A 115 -14.92 4.91 10.17
CA PRO A 115 -14.10 4.99 11.38
C PRO A 115 -12.75 4.29 11.21
N ARG A 116 -12.64 3.34 10.28
CA ARG A 116 -11.39 2.66 9.92
C ARG A 116 -10.42 3.58 9.18
N ARG A 117 -10.88 4.30 8.15
CA ARG A 117 -10.06 5.30 7.45
C ARG A 117 -9.60 6.41 8.40
N ALA A 118 -10.50 6.87 9.28
CA ALA A 118 -10.17 7.86 10.31
C ALA A 118 -9.12 7.33 11.31
N ALA A 119 -9.23 6.08 11.75
CA ALA A 119 -8.24 5.45 12.64
C ALA A 119 -6.87 5.29 11.97
N VAL A 120 -6.85 4.81 10.72
CA VAL A 120 -5.61 4.70 9.92
C VAL A 120 -4.90 6.05 9.79
N ARG A 121 -5.62 7.11 9.39
CA ARG A 121 -5.03 8.45 9.26
C ARG A 121 -4.51 8.99 10.60
N ARG A 122 -5.24 8.73 11.69
CA ARG A 122 -4.83 9.12 13.05
C ARG A 122 -3.54 8.43 13.48
N THR A 123 -3.40 7.13 13.25
CA THR A 123 -2.15 6.41 13.57
C THR A 123 -0.95 7.03 12.86
N VAL A 124 -1.11 7.43 11.59
CA VAL A 124 -0.04 8.10 10.85
C VAL A 124 0.20 9.53 11.36
N ALA A 125 -0.85 10.31 11.64
CA ALA A 125 -0.72 11.66 12.19
C ALA A 125 -0.02 11.67 13.56
N ASP A 126 -0.39 10.73 14.43
CA ASP A 126 0.21 10.55 15.75
C ASP A 126 1.69 10.19 15.63
N ALA A 127 2.06 9.31 14.68
CA ALA A 127 3.46 8.96 14.42
C ALA A 127 4.27 10.17 13.93
N ILE A 128 3.74 10.94 12.97
CA ILE A 128 4.38 12.16 12.46
C ILE A 128 4.55 13.18 13.58
N THR A 129 3.52 13.39 14.41
CA THR A 129 3.57 14.34 15.53
C THR A 129 4.60 13.94 16.58
N GLN A 130 4.68 12.65 16.91
CA GLN A 130 5.58 12.14 17.94
C GLN A 130 7.04 12.14 17.48
N ARG A 131 7.30 11.78 16.21
CA ARG A 131 8.66 11.59 15.70
C ARG A 131 9.21 12.80 14.97
N ARG A 132 8.34 13.70 14.51
CA ARG A 132 8.68 14.89 13.71
C ARG A 132 9.68 14.58 12.57
N PRO A 133 9.34 13.63 11.68
CA PRO A 133 10.26 13.19 10.64
C PRO A 133 10.44 14.27 9.55
N ASN A 134 11.68 14.47 9.10
CA ASN A 134 11.96 15.28 7.90
C ASN A 134 11.59 14.53 6.60
N VAL A 135 11.72 13.20 6.59
CA VAL A 135 11.46 12.35 5.43
C VAL A 135 10.49 11.25 5.81
N ILE A 136 9.47 11.02 4.98
CA ILE A 136 8.54 9.90 5.12
C ILE A 136 8.64 8.98 3.92
N VAL A 137 8.80 7.68 4.17
CA VAL A 137 8.74 6.63 3.15
C VAL A 137 7.43 5.88 3.29
N ALA A 138 6.60 5.91 2.24
CA ALA A 138 5.25 5.36 2.27
C ALA A 138 5.06 4.29 1.19
N HIS A 139 4.83 3.05 1.62
CA HIS A 139 4.75 1.88 0.73
C HIS A 139 3.29 1.46 0.45
N SER A 140 3.00 1.12 -0.82
CA SER A 140 1.71 0.61 -1.29
C SER A 140 0.54 1.52 -0.88
N LEU A 141 -0.52 0.99 -0.26
CA LEU A 141 -1.63 1.80 0.29
C LEU A 141 -1.14 2.91 1.25
N GLY A 142 0.02 2.73 1.87
CA GLY A 142 0.64 3.71 2.77
C GLY A 142 0.88 5.04 2.08
N SER A 143 1.16 5.06 0.79
CA SER A 143 1.34 6.32 0.05
C SER A 143 0.06 7.17 0.06
N VAL A 144 -1.10 6.56 -0.19
CA VAL A 144 -2.40 7.24 -0.18
C VAL A 144 -2.73 7.70 1.24
N VAL A 145 -2.52 6.82 2.22
CA VAL A 145 -2.77 7.12 3.63
C VAL A 145 -1.94 8.32 4.09
N THR A 146 -0.63 8.28 3.86
CA THR A 146 0.29 9.34 4.27
C THR A 146 -0.05 10.65 3.57
N TYR A 147 -0.33 10.61 2.27
CA TYR A 147 -0.76 11.79 1.53
C TYR A 147 -2.02 12.42 2.15
N GLU A 148 -3.07 11.63 2.37
CA GLU A 148 -4.32 12.15 2.96
C GLU A 148 -4.14 12.68 4.37
N THR A 149 -3.23 12.08 5.14
CA THR A 149 -2.87 12.57 6.48
C THR A 149 -2.16 13.92 6.38
N LEU A 150 -1.13 14.07 5.56
CA LEU A 150 -0.41 15.34 5.37
C LEU A 150 -1.34 16.42 4.82
N TRP A 151 -2.23 16.07 3.90
CA TRP A 151 -3.22 17.01 3.35
C TRP A 151 -4.19 17.52 4.41
N ALA A 152 -4.61 16.66 5.35
CA ALA A 152 -5.50 17.04 6.46
C ALA A 152 -4.76 17.79 7.59
N HIS A 153 -3.44 17.68 7.67
CA HIS A 153 -2.58 18.23 8.71
C HIS A 153 -1.40 19.00 8.09
N GLN A 154 -1.70 20.13 7.47
CA GLN A 154 -0.71 20.98 6.78
C GLN A 154 0.26 21.72 7.72
N ASP A 155 0.10 21.54 9.03
CA ASP A 155 1.00 22.06 10.07
C ASP A 155 2.23 21.16 10.30
N HIS A 156 2.28 19.99 9.67
CA HIS A 156 3.44 19.10 9.72
C HIS A 156 4.60 19.64 8.87
N ASP A 157 5.78 19.69 9.49
CA ASP A 157 7.04 20.13 8.88
C ASP A 157 7.78 18.91 8.30
N VAL A 158 7.32 18.46 7.13
CA VAL A 158 7.87 17.30 6.41
C VAL A 158 8.46 17.79 5.09
N ASP A 159 9.76 17.58 4.91
CA ASP A 159 10.52 18.07 3.74
C ASP A 159 10.33 17.17 2.51
N LEU A 160 10.12 15.86 2.70
CA LEU A 160 10.05 14.90 1.61
C LEU A 160 9.12 13.71 1.90
N LEU A 161 8.21 13.43 0.96
CA LEU A 161 7.45 12.18 0.90
C LEU A 161 7.94 11.32 -0.26
N ILE A 162 8.50 10.14 0.06
CA ILE A 162 8.87 9.11 -0.90
C ILE A 162 7.76 8.07 -0.94
N THR A 163 7.22 7.77 -2.13
CA THR A 163 6.19 6.73 -2.29
C THR A 163 6.75 5.54 -3.06
N ILE A 164 6.38 4.34 -2.63
CA ILE A 164 6.97 3.11 -3.12
C ILE A 164 5.88 2.08 -3.42
N GLY A 165 5.86 1.50 -4.62
CA GLY A 165 4.86 0.48 -5.00
C GLY A 165 3.42 1.00 -4.93
N SER A 166 3.24 2.30 -5.17
CA SER A 166 2.03 3.04 -4.84
C SER A 166 0.85 2.76 -5.79
N PRO A 167 -0.37 2.52 -5.28
CA PRO A 167 -1.57 2.52 -6.11
C PRO A 167 -1.95 3.89 -6.66
N LEU A 168 -1.25 4.97 -6.29
CA LEU A 168 -1.41 6.29 -6.91
C LEU A 168 -1.24 6.24 -8.44
N ALA A 169 -0.51 5.23 -8.95
CA ALA A 169 -0.31 4.99 -10.38
C ALA A 169 -1.39 4.09 -11.04
N ILE A 170 -2.33 3.50 -10.28
CA ILE A 170 -3.22 2.43 -10.75
C ILE A 170 -4.53 2.94 -11.40
N PRO A 171 -4.89 4.24 -11.30
CA PRO A 171 -5.70 4.88 -12.33
C PRO A 171 -4.96 6.08 -12.94
N ARG A 172 -4.57 5.94 -14.23
CA ARG A 172 -3.97 7.02 -15.05
C ARG A 172 -4.85 8.29 -15.17
N THR A 173 -6.07 8.28 -14.64
CA THR A 173 -7.05 9.38 -14.76
C THR A 173 -7.69 9.79 -13.44
N GLY A 174 -7.17 9.39 -12.27
CA GLY A 174 -7.92 9.56 -11.01
C GLY A 174 -7.40 10.61 -10.04
N LEU A 175 -6.13 10.51 -9.64
CA LEU A 175 -5.70 11.15 -8.39
C LEU A 175 -4.95 12.47 -8.60
N ARG A 176 -4.22 12.66 -9.71
CA ARG A 176 -3.51 13.93 -10.00
C ARG A 176 -4.41 15.16 -10.00
N GLU A 177 -5.64 15.04 -10.49
CA GLU A 177 -6.59 16.16 -10.56
C GLU A 177 -7.13 16.60 -9.19
N HIS A 178 -6.84 15.81 -8.14
CA HIS A 178 -7.26 16.10 -6.77
C HIS A 178 -6.12 16.67 -5.91
N PHE A 179 -4.92 16.86 -6.48
CA PHE A 179 -3.70 17.16 -5.72
C PHE A 179 -2.97 18.40 -6.27
N ASP A 180 -3.07 19.52 -5.54
CA ASP A 180 -2.22 20.70 -5.74
C ASP A 180 -0.87 20.51 -5.02
N GLY A 181 0.25 20.90 -5.66
CA GLY A 181 1.57 20.99 -5.00
C GLY A 181 2.54 19.82 -5.17
N VAL A 182 2.31 18.89 -6.10
CA VAL A 182 3.29 17.83 -6.41
C VAL A 182 4.51 18.44 -7.14
N GLU A 183 5.62 18.65 -6.42
CA GLU A 183 6.82 19.30 -6.97
C GLU A 183 7.65 18.38 -7.88
N ARG A 184 7.69 17.07 -7.61
CA ARG A 184 8.30 16.05 -8.50
C ARG A 184 7.60 14.69 -8.38
N ASP A 185 7.28 14.11 -9.53
CA ASP A 185 6.70 12.77 -9.69
C ASP A 185 7.72 11.88 -10.42
N ILE A 186 8.60 11.24 -9.64
CA ILE A 186 9.62 10.33 -10.19
C ILE A 186 9.10 8.91 -10.02
N THR A 187 8.58 8.35 -11.11
CA THR A 187 8.17 6.94 -11.15
C THR A 187 9.38 6.07 -11.46
N VAL A 188 9.89 5.33 -10.46
CA VAL A 188 10.89 4.28 -10.67
C VAL A 188 10.19 2.92 -10.62
N VAL A 189 10.26 2.15 -11.71
CA VAL A 189 9.70 0.79 -11.76
C VAL A 189 10.75 -0.21 -11.29
N ILE A 190 10.56 -0.76 -10.10
CA ILE A 190 11.51 -1.68 -9.45
C ILE A 190 11.05 -3.11 -9.69
N GLY A 191 11.12 -3.56 -10.94
CA GLY A 191 10.73 -4.92 -11.35
C GLY A 191 9.26 -5.27 -11.08
N GLU A 192 8.79 -6.42 -11.58
CA GLU A 192 7.36 -6.74 -11.47
C GLU A 192 6.95 -7.25 -10.08
N TRP A 193 7.80 -7.95 -9.29
CA TRP A 193 7.31 -8.65 -8.07
C TRP A 193 8.27 -8.84 -6.87
N ASP A 194 9.41 -8.13 -6.77
CA ASP A 194 10.35 -8.27 -5.64
C ASP A 194 10.30 -7.08 -4.64
N PHE A 195 9.14 -6.42 -4.54
CA PHE A 195 8.97 -5.10 -3.92
C PHE A 195 8.78 -5.09 -2.40
N HIS A 196 9.26 -6.10 -1.69
CA HIS A 196 8.95 -6.29 -0.26
C HIS A 196 10.14 -6.31 0.70
N THR A 197 11.37 -6.13 0.20
CA THR A 197 12.55 -6.06 1.07
C THR A 197 13.29 -4.75 0.87
N ALA A 198 13.81 -4.16 1.96
CA ALA A 198 14.72 -3.02 1.90
C ALA A 198 15.85 -3.26 0.90
N THR A 199 16.38 -4.49 0.92
CA THR A 199 17.41 -4.99 0.01
C THR A 199 17.01 -4.89 -1.47
N ALA A 200 15.76 -5.21 -1.84
CA ALA A 200 15.32 -5.11 -3.22
C ALA A 200 15.19 -3.66 -3.69
N TYR A 201 14.75 -2.76 -2.82
CA TYR A 201 14.69 -1.32 -3.10
C TYR A 201 16.08 -0.70 -3.26
N LEU A 202 16.99 -0.98 -2.33
CA LEU A 202 18.34 -0.42 -2.32
C LEU A 202 19.25 -1.01 -3.40
N ARG A 203 18.87 -2.14 -4.02
CA ARG A 203 19.52 -2.63 -5.25
C ARG A 203 19.30 -1.72 -6.45
N ASN A 204 18.24 -0.90 -6.44
CA ASN A 204 18.04 0.09 -7.49
C ASN A 204 18.86 1.35 -7.17
N PRO A 205 19.82 1.74 -8.03
CA PRO A 205 20.72 2.85 -7.75
C PRO A 205 20.02 4.22 -7.73
N GLU A 206 18.93 4.39 -8.46
CA GLU A 206 18.14 5.63 -8.42
C GLU A 206 17.40 5.77 -7.09
N VAL A 207 16.91 4.66 -6.54
CA VAL A 207 16.23 4.63 -5.24
C VAL A 207 17.24 4.81 -4.11
N ALA A 208 18.38 4.12 -4.16
CA ALA A 208 19.45 4.29 -3.19
C ALA A 208 19.95 5.74 -3.11
N ALA A 209 20.02 6.44 -4.25
CA ALA A 209 20.43 7.84 -4.30
C ALA A 209 19.44 8.81 -3.64
N LEU A 210 18.17 8.42 -3.43
CA LEU A 210 17.21 9.23 -2.68
C LEU A 210 17.46 9.20 -1.17
N PHE A 211 18.26 8.24 -0.69
CA PHE A 211 18.56 8.01 0.73
C PHE A 211 20.01 8.36 1.11
N ALA A 212 20.83 8.80 0.15
CA ALA A 212 22.24 9.18 0.36
C ALA A 212 22.39 10.69 0.57
#